data_AF-A0A409XMC7-F1
#
_entry.id   AF-A0A409XMC7-F1
#
_cell.length_a   1.000
_cell.length_b   1.000
_cell.length_c   1.000
_cell.angle_alpha   90.00
_cell.angle_beta   90.00
_cell.angle_gamma   90.00
#
_symmetry.space_group_name_H-M   'P 1'
#
loop_
_entity.id
_entity.type
_entity.pdbx_description
1 polymer ?
#
loop_
_entity_poly.entity_id
_entity_poly.type
_entity_poly.pdbx_seq_one_letter_code
_entity_poly.pdbx_strand_id
1 'polypeptide(L)'
;MFRGRPLWICSSSKSSGVPLCTRCWKWGHPVGRCHAAAAKCPRCSGPHKLEEHRAVAGCCKGNPKADPPQAPTPGGEPCPHTPHCPNCGKNHSAHERACVFWSHRFDQLWHVEKYRQV
;
A
#
# COMPACT_ATOMS: atom_id res chain seq x y z
N MET A 1 -27.37 -26.86 35.97
CA MET A 1 -26.76 -25.68 36.63
C MET A 1 -25.59 -25.19 35.77
N PHE A 2 -25.81 -24.23 34.87
CA PHE A 2 -24.72 -23.60 34.11
C PHE A 2 -24.06 -22.53 34.98
N ARG A 3 -22.84 -22.80 35.45
CA ARG A 3 -22.01 -21.81 36.14
C ARG A 3 -21.56 -20.78 35.12
N GLY A 4 -22.31 -19.69 34.98
CA GLY A 4 -21.95 -18.56 34.12
C GLY A 4 -20.62 -17.95 34.58
N ARG A 5 -19.58 -18.07 33.77
CA ARG A 5 -18.32 -17.36 34.02
C ARG A 5 -18.53 -15.89 33.61
N PRO A 6 -18.21 -14.92 34.48
CA PRO A 6 -18.31 -13.52 34.12
C PRO A 6 -17.32 -13.21 32.98
N LEU A 7 -17.84 -12.59 31.91
CA LEU A 7 -17.03 -12.06 30.81
C LEU A 7 -16.66 -10.61 31.16
N TRP A 8 -15.37 -10.32 31.24
CA TRP A 8 -14.87 -8.98 31.48
C TRP A 8 -14.46 -8.35 30.16
N ILE A 9 -15.20 -7.33 29.73
CA ILE A 9 -14.83 -6.50 28.57
C ILE A 9 -14.06 -5.30 29.10
N CYS A 10 -12.74 -5.32 28.95
CA CYS A 10 -11.91 -4.18 29.31
C CYS A 10 -11.79 -3.20 28.13
N SER A 11 -11.71 -1.92 28.42
CA SER A 11 -11.41 -0.89 27.42
C SER A 11 -10.00 -1.11 26.85
N SER A 12 -9.89 -1.23 25.53
CA SER A 12 -8.59 -1.23 24.85
C SER A 12 -7.98 0.16 24.89
N SER A 13 -6.68 0.28 25.17
CA SER A 13 -5.97 1.54 25.01
C SER A 13 -6.05 1.97 23.54
N LYS A 14 -6.19 3.28 23.28
CA LYS A 14 -6.16 3.84 21.92
C LYS A 14 -4.76 3.62 21.32
N SER A 15 -4.48 2.43 20.80
CA SER A 15 -3.38 2.23 19.87
C SER A 15 -3.77 2.94 18.58
N SER A 16 -3.40 4.21 18.49
CA SER A 16 -3.44 4.95 17.24
C SER A 16 -2.40 4.30 16.35
N GLY A 17 -2.79 3.25 15.62
CA GLY A 17 -1.90 2.53 14.74
C GLY A 17 -1.13 3.49 13.84
N VAL A 18 0.06 3.07 13.43
CA VAL A 18 0.90 3.85 12.54
C VAL A 18 0.09 4.09 11.25
N PRO A 19 -0.11 5.34 10.81
CA PRO A 19 -0.96 5.59 9.65
C PRO A 19 -0.25 5.17 8.36
N LEU A 20 -1.02 4.54 7.45
CA LEU A 20 -0.65 4.36 6.05
C LEU A 20 -1.12 5.58 5.25
N CYS A 21 -0.17 6.32 4.67
CA CYS A 21 -0.50 7.46 3.83
C CYS A 21 -1.08 7.00 2.48
N THR A 22 -2.33 7.36 2.16
CA THR A 22 -2.96 6.99 0.87
C THR A 22 -2.46 7.83 -0.32
N ARG A 23 -1.68 8.90 -0.06
CA ARG A 23 -1.06 9.70 -1.13
C ARG A 23 0.24 9.07 -1.63
N CYS A 24 1.11 8.60 -0.76
CA CYS A 24 2.41 8.04 -1.14
C CYS A 24 2.55 6.54 -0.89
N TRP A 25 1.55 5.92 -0.25
CA TRP A 25 1.50 4.52 0.18
C TRP A 25 2.62 4.09 1.12
N LYS A 26 3.24 5.06 1.82
CA LYS A 26 4.21 4.81 2.89
C LYS A 26 3.54 4.84 4.25
N TRP A 27 3.97 3.95 5.14
CA TRP A 27 3.58 3.98 6.56
C TRP A 27 4.34 5.10 7.29
N GLY A 28 3.77 5.61 8.39
CA GLY A 28 4.46 6.51 9.32
C GLY A 28 3.88 7.92 9.39
N HIS A 29 3.02 8.32 8.44
CA HIS A 29 2.41 9.65 8.44
C HIS A 29 1.01 9.64 7.82
N PRO A 30 0.11 10.54 8.26
CA PRO A 30 -1.17 10.76 7.60
C PRO A 30 -0.99 11.59 6.32
N VAL A 31 -2.00 11.57 5.44
CA VAL A 31 -2.01 12.31 4.17
C VAL A 31 -1.70 13.81 4.35
N GLY A 32 -2.24 14.43 5.40
CA GLY A 32 -2.02 15.86 5.69
C GLY A 32 -0.57 16.25 6.03
N ARG A 33 0.29 15.28 6.37
CA ARG A 33 1.73 15.49 6.59
C ARG A 33 2.59 14.89 5.47
N CYS A 34 1.99 14.56 4.33
CA CYS A 34 2.69 13.95 3.22
C CYS A 34 3.34 15.00 2.32
N HIS A 35 4.66 14.90 2.14
CA HIS A 35 5.45 15.78 1.25
C HIS A 35 5.58 15.25 -0.19
N ALA A 36 4.88 14.18 -0.56
CA ALA A 36 4.93 13.68 -1.94
C ALA A 36 4.31 14.70 -2.91
N ALA A 37 5.02 15.05 -3.98
CA ALA A 37 4.54 16.04 -4.96
C ALA A 37 3.19 15.64 -5.58
N ALA A 38 3.02 14.37 -5.94
CA ALA A 38 1.79 13.83 -6.53
C ALA A 38 1.28 12.61 -5.75
N ALA A 39 0.01 12.25 -6.00
CA ALA A 39 -0.52 10.97 -5.58
C ALA A 39 0.21 9.84 -6.32
N LYS A 40 0.55 8.78 -5.60
CA LYS A 40 1.18 7.59 -6.14
C LYS A 40 0.16 6.49 -6.34
N CYS A 41 0.35 5.71 -7.39
CA CYS A 41 -0.47 4.56 -7.67
C CYS A 41 -0.11 3.44 -6.68
N PRO A 42 -1.07 2.82 -5.95
CA PRO A 42 -0.77 1.71 -5.03
C PRO A 42 -0.27 0.45 -5.75
N ARG A 43 -0.51 0.33 -7.06
CA ARG A 43 -0.12 -0.84 -7.86
C ARG A 43 1.32 -0.75 -8.36
N CYS A 44 1.67 0.36 -9.01
CA CYS A 44 2.98 0.51 -9.66
C CYS A 44 3.84 1.65 -9.07
N SER A 45 3.40 2.31 -8.01
CA SER A 45 4.09 3.46 -7.38
C SER A 45 4.31 4.70 -8.29
N GLY A 46 3.74 4.71 -9.50
CA GLY A 46 3.84 5.81 -10.45
C GLY A 46 3.01 7.05 -10.07
N PRO A 47 3.28 8.22 -10.68
CA PRO A 47 2.67 9.51 -10.30
C PRO A 47 1.25 9.68 -10.85
N HIS A 48 0.34 8.77 -10.49
CA HIS A 48 -1.05 8.79 -10.92
C HIS A 48 -1.96 8.07 -9.92
N LYS A 49 -3.27 8.29 -10.02
CA LYS A 49 -4.27 7.61 -9.19
C LYS A 49 -4.48 6.16 -9.66
N LEU A 50 -5.08 5.34 -8.80
CA LEU A 50 -5.40 3.94 -9.15
C LEU A 50 -6.41 3.87 -10.32
N GLU A 51 -7.35 4.80 -10.39
CA GLU A 51 -8.41 4.86 -11.41
C GLU A 51 -7.81 5.02 -12.82
N GLU A 52 -6.83 5.92 -12.94
CA GLU A 52 -6.13 6.21 -14.19
C GLU A 52 -5.08 5.15 -14.56
N HIS A 53 -4.86 4.15 -13.70
CA HIS A 53 -3.72 3.23 -13.83
C HIS A 53 -3.63 2.57 -15.19
N ARG A 54 -4.74 2.03 -15.71
CA ARG A 54 -4.73 1.36 -17.02
C ARG A 54 -4.47 2.33 -18.18
N ALA A 55 -4.91 3.57 -18.06
CA ALA A 55 -4.79 4.56 -19.13
C ALA A 55 -3.40 5.21 -19.22
N VAL A 56 -2.72 5.36 -18.08
CA VAL A 56 -1.47 6.15 -18.01
C VAL A 56 -0.23 5.34 -17.63
N ALA A 57 -0.37 4.22 -16.94
CA ALA A 57 0.78 3.45 -16.52
C ALA A 57 1.41 2.77 -17.74
N GLY A 58 2.69 3.01 -18.00
CA GLY A 58 3.40 2.39 -19.13
C GLY A 58 3.33 0.86 -19.12
N CYS A 59 3.21 0.24 -17.94
CA CYS A 59 3.04 -1.21 -17.79
C CYS A 59 1.66 -1.75 -18.23
N CYS A 60 0.63 -0.90 -18.37
CA CYS A 60 -0.74 -1.32 -18.68
C CYS A 60 -1.36 -0.62 -19.89
N LYS A 61 -0.88 0.58 -20.24
CA LYS A 61 -1.38 1.40 -21.35
C LYS A 61 -1.17 0.75 -22.72
N GLY A 62 -0.23 -0.20 -22.82
CA GLY A 62 0.25 -0.70 -24.08
C GLY A 62 1.11 0.32 -24.81
N ASN A 63 1.77 -0.13 -25.87
CA ASN A 63 2.60 0.70 -26.73
C ASN A 63 2.41 0.25 -28.18
N PRO A 64 1.51 0.88 -28.96
CA PRO A 64 1.28 0.52 -30.36
C PRO A 64 2.48 0.85 -31.26
N LYS A 65 3.42 1.67 -30.78
CA LYS A 65 4.67 2.01 -31.48
C LYS A 65 5.84 1.10 -31.11
N ALA A 66 5.64 0.13 -30.20
CA ALA A 66 6.66 -0.88 -29.91
C ALA A 66 6.77 -1.88 -31.06
N ASP A 67 7.92 -2.55 -31.16
CA ASP A 67 8.15 -3.67 -32.07
C ASP A 67 8.46 -4.93 -31.23
N PRO A 68 7.57 -5.92 -31.16
CA PRO A 68 6.20 -5.94 -31.71
C PRO A 68 5.24 -4.98 -30.94
N PRO A 69 4.12 -4.55 -31.56
CA PRO A 69 3.13 -3.69 -30.92
C PRO A 69 2.57 -4.32 -29.63
N GLN A 70 2.57 -3.55 -28.55
CA GLN A 70 1.99 -3.99 -27.28
C GLN A 70 0.57 -3.47 -27.14
N ALA A 71 -0.40 -4.38 -27.06
CA ALA A 71 -1.78 -4.04 -26.76
C ALA A 71 -1.93 -3.52 -25.30
N PRO A 72 -2.87 -2.61 -25.03
CA PRO A 72 -3.27 -2.26 -23.67
C PRO A 72 -3.80 -3.48 -22.92
N THR A 73 -3.65 -3.50 -21.60
CA THR A 73 -4.25 -4.53 -20.76
C THR A 73 -5.79 -4.43 -20.82
N PRO A 74 -6.52 -5.50 -21.21
CA PRO A 74 -7.97 -5.47 -21.30
C PRO A 74 -8.65 -5.11 -19.96
N GLY A 75 -9.83 -4.52 -20.06
CA GLY A 75 -10.66 -4.24 -18.88
C GLY A 75 -11.06 -5.55 -18.18
N GLY A 76 -10.90 -5.60 -16.86
CA GLY A 76 -11.20 -6.81 -16.06
C GLY A 76 -9.99 -7.71 -15.82
N GLU A 77 -9.01 -7.70 -16.71
CA GLU A 77 -7.81 -8.53 -16.57
C GLU A 77 -6.87 -8.01 -15.47
N PRO A 78 -6.14 -8.91 -14.78
CA PRO A 78 -5.09 -8.52 -13.86
C PRO A 78 -4.00 -7.74 -14.58
N CYS A 79 -3.36 -6.81 -13.88
CA CYS A 79 -2.23 -6.09 -14.46
C CYS A 79 -1.08 -7.05 -14.74
N PRO A 80 -0.38 -6.94 -15.89
CA PRO A 80 0.68 -7.86 -16.28
C PRO A 80 1.98 -7.68 -15.48
N HIS A 81 2.03 -6.68 -14.60
CA HIS A 81 3.18 -6.40 -13.74
C HIS A 81 2.89 -6.79 -12.30
N THR A 82 3.95 -7.17 -11.60
CA THR A 82 3.87 -7.48 -10.18
C THR A 82 3.76 -6.18 -9.36
N PRO A 83 2.87 -6.12 -8.35
CA PRO A 83 2.78 -4.96 -7.46
C PRO A 83 4.12 -4.71 -6.77
N HIS A 84 4.47 -3.44 -6.55
CA HIS A 84 5.72 -3.07 -5.86
C HIS A 84 5.44 -2.27 -4.59
N CYS A 85 5.92 -2.76 -3.45
CA CYS A 85 5.70 -2.15 -2.14
C CYS A 85 6.69 -0.99 -1.91
N PRO A 86 6.23 0.27 -1.75
CA PRO A 86 7.12 1.42 -1.51
C PRO A 86 7.76 1.43 -0.12
N ASN A 87 7.42 0.48 0.76
CA ASN A 87 7.96 0.39 2.12
C ASN A 87 9.08 -0.65 2.23
N CYS A 88 8.87 -1.85 1.68
CA CYS A 88 9.84 -2.95 1.79
C CYS A 88 10.42 -3.41 0.45
N GLY A 89 10.02 -2.80 -0.67
CA GLY A 89 10.51 -3.12 -2.01
C GLY A 89 10.06 -4.47 -2.58
N LYS A 90 9.26 -5.24 -1.84
CA LYS A 90 8.79 -6.57 -2.26
C LYS A 90 7.57 -6.50 -3.16
N ASN A 91 7.29 -7.65 -3.77
CA ASN A 91 6.26 -7.91 -4.76
C ASN A 91 4.83 -8.00 -4.19
N HIS A 92 4.38 -6.95 -3.50
CA HIS A 92 3.03 -6.82 -2.95
C HIS A 92 2.68 -5.34 -2.73
N SER A 93 1.43 -5.06 -2.40
CA SER A 93 0.93 -3.71 -2.06
C SER A 93 1.19 -3.39 -0.59
N ALA A 94 1.39 -2.11 -0.26
CA ALA A 94 1.73 -1.64 1.10
C ALA A 94 0.70 -2.00 2.20
N HIS A 95 -0.54 -2.29 1.82
CA HIS A 95 -1.64 -2.62 2.73
C HIS A 95 -1.86 -4.13 2.91
N GLU A 96 -1.15 -4.97 2.14
CA GLU A 96 -1.28 -6.42 2.22
C GLU A 96 -0.58 -6.97 3.47
N ARG A 97 -1.11 -8.05 4.05
CA ARG A 97 -0.53 -8.70 5.24
C ARG A 97 0.85 -9.30 5.00
N ALA A 98 1.19 -9.52 3.73
CA ALA A 98 2.52 -9.93 3.31
C ALA A 98 3.59 -8.84 3.56
N CYS A 99 3.18 -7.60 3.79
CA CYS A 99 4.09 -6.51 4.09
C CYS A 99 4.53 -6.53 5.55
N VAL A 100 5.85 -6.54 5.78
CA VAL A 100 6.41 -6.47 7.14
C VAL A 100 5.97 -5.20 7.88
N PHE A 101 5.81 -4.08 7.18
CA PHE A 101 5.29 -2.84 7.75
C PHE A 101 3.82 -2.98 8.20
N TRP A 102 3.02 -3.79 7.51
CA TRP A 102 1.64 -4.08 7.94
C TRP A 102 1.62 -4.93 9.23
N SER A 103 2.55 -5.89 9.35
CA SER A 103 2.68 -6.70 10.57
C SER A 103 3.02 -5.86 11.79
N HIS A 104 3.78 -4.78 11.60
CA HIS A 104 4.16 -3.82 12.64
C HIS A 104 3.28 -2.56 12.69
N ARG A 105 2.07 -2.59 12.10
CA ARG A 105 1.17 -1.42 12.02
C ARG A 105 0.78 -0.79 13.37
N PHE A 106 1.01 -1.45 14.49
CA PHE A 106 0.76 -0.92 15.84
C PHE A 106 2.05 -0.56 16.61
N ASP A 107 3.21 -0.71 15.99
CA ASP A 107 4.53 -0.50 16.60
C ASP A 107 5.23 0.74 15.99
N GLN A 108 4.94 1.91 16.55
CA GLN A 108 5.47 3.17 16.04
C GLN A 108 7.00 3.24 16.11
N LEU A 109 7.61 2.68 17.17
CA LEU A 109 9.06 2.70 17.34
C LEU A 109 9.74 1.86 16.26
N TRP A 110 9.19 0.70 15.93
CA TRP A 110 9.69 -0.13 14.85
C TRP A 110 9.67 0.60 13.50
N HIS A 111 8.61 1.34 13.19
CA HIS A 111 8.54 2.13 11.95
C HIS A 111 9.61 3.23 11.91
N VAL A 112 9.81 3.96 13.01
CA VAL A 112 10.85 5.00 13.11
C VAL A 112 12.24 4.40 12.91
N GLU A 113 12.53 3.30 13.60
CA GLU A 113 13.82 2.63 13.51
C GLU A 113 14.08 2.07 12.10
N LYS A 114 13.06 1.46 11.48
CA LYS A 114 13.21 0.92 10.11
C LYS A 114 13.48 1.99 9.08
N TYR A 115 12.84 3.15 9.15
CA TYR A 115 13.11 4.23 8.20
C TYR A 115 14.45 4.94 8.42
N ARG A 116 15.11 4.77 9.57
CA ARG A 116 16.47 5.28 9.80
C ARG A 116 17.56 4.43 9.16
N GLN A 117 17.25 3.16 8.86
CA GLN A 117 18.20 2.19 8.30
C GLN A 117 18.25 2.22 6.76
N VAL A 118 17.46 3.09 6.12
CA VAL A 118 17.28 3.20 4.65
C VAL A 118 17.81 4.54 4.17
#